data_AF-X1QXU0-F1
#
_entry.id   AF-X1QXU0-F1
#
_cell.length_a   1.000
_cell.length_b   1.000
_cell.length_c   1.000
_cell.angle_alpha   90.00
_cell.angle_beta   90.00
_cell.angle_gamma   90.00
#
_symmetry.space_group_name_H-M   'P 1'
#
loop_
_entity.id
_entity.type
_entity.pdbx_description
1 polymer ?
#
loop_
_entity_poly.entity_id
_entity_poly.type
_entity_poly.pdbx_seq_one_letter_code
_entity_poly.pdbx_strand_id
1 'polypeptide(L)'
;KHPLFVLIDPTGLQVKKRTIEKIVDLQNRKDIMFNYILEAVRRTSGVARKARRREGLTIKEIKTIETLQNFIGEDINFIDKSDIETLKEYCFIFTSKNLRVVAYDVKYPDREDILYYLLFATRKMSIT
;
A
#
# COMPACT_ATOMS: atom_id res chain seq x y z
N LYS A 1 5.10 19.64 19.57
CA LYS A 1 4.29 19.07 18.47
C LYS A 1 3.36 18.01 19.03
N HIS A 2 2.08 18.02 18.66
CA HIS A 2 1.07 17.10 19.21
C HIS A 2 1.22 15.68 18.63
N PRO A 3 0.86 14.63 19.39
CA PRO A 3 0.75 13.27 18.86
C PRO A 3 -0.18 13.22 17.65
N LEU A 4 0.11 12.34 16.70
CA LEU A 4 -0.64 12.15 15.47
C LEU A 4 -1.00 10.67 15.31
N PHE A 5 -2.24 10.38 14.97
CA PHE A 5 -2.62 9.08 14.44
C PHE A 5 -2.98 9.26 12.96
N VAL A 6 -2.45 8.39 12.10
CA VAL A 6 -2.71 8.44 10.66
C VAL A 6 -3.24 7.11 10.19
N LEU A 7 -4.46 7.11 9.66
CA LEU A 7 -4.99 6.00 8.87
C LEU A 7 -4.69 6.26 7.40
N ILE A 8 -4.01 5.32 6.75
CA ILE A 8 -3.67 5.37 5.34
C ILE A 8 -4.33 4.17 4.67
N ASP A 9 -5.39 4.41 3.92
CA ASP A 9 -5.85 3.49 2.87
C ASP A 9 -5.25 3.98 1.55
N PRO A 10 -4.15 3.36 1.11
CA PRO A 10 -3.40 3.84 -0.02
C PRO A 10 -4.19 3.55 -1.31
N THR A 11 -5.05 2.51 -1.33
CA THR A 11 -5.88 2.12 -2.48
C THR A 11 -7.21 2.86 -2.56
N GLY A 12 -7.84 3.19 -1.44
CA GLY A 12 -9.14 3.86 -1.37
C GLY A 12 -9.08 5.34 -1.74
N LEU A 13 -8.02 6.04 -1.30
CA LEU A 13 -7.82 7.48 -1.56
C LEU A 13 -6.68 7.77 -2.56
N GLN A 14 -6.07 6.74 -3.14
CA GLN A 14 -4.95 6.87 -4.09
C GLN A 14 -3.79 7.70 -3.51
N VAL A 15 -3.45 7.46 -2.24
CA VAL A 15 -2.43 8.23 -1.51
C VAL A 15 -1.05 7.91 -2.06
N LYS A 16 -0.47 8.82 -2.86
CA LYS A 16 0.83 8.63 -3.51
C LYS A 16 1.94 8.28 -2.51
N LYS A 17 2.89 7.42 -2.91
CA LYS A 17 4.10 7.08 -2.11
C LYS A 17 4.80 8.30 -1.51
N ARG A 18 5.05 9.34 -2.32
CA ARG A 18 5.65 10.61 -1.87
C ARG A 18 4.87 11.30 -0.74
N THR A 19 3.56 11.12 -0.69
CA THR A 19 2.71 11.67 0.38
C THR A 19 2.93 10.90 1.67
N ILE A 20 3.08 9.57 1.58
CA ILE A 20 3.42 8.72 2.72
C ILE A 20 4.81 9.10 3.25
N GLU A 21 5.81 9.27 2.39
CA GLU A 21 7.14 9.74 2.79
C GLU A 21 7.06 11.06 3.57
N LYS A 22 6.31 12.05 3.06
CA LYS A 22 6.06 13.32 3.75
C LYS A 22 5.37 13.15 5.10
N ILE A 23 4.39 12.24 5.22
CA ILE A 23 3.72 11.94 6.49
C ILE A 23 4.71 11.38 7.50
N VAL A 24 5.56 10.45 7.08
CA VAL A 24 6.53 9.80 7.96
C VAL A 24 7.61 10.81 8.39
N ASP A 25 7.95 11.78 7.55
CA ASP A 25 8.90 12.86 7.85
C ASP A 25 8.39 13.96 8.79
N LEU A 26 7.08 14.01 9.07
CA LEU A 26 6.54 14.94 10.07
C LEU A 26 7.25 14.74 11.42
N GLN A 27 7.64 15.81 12.09
CA GLN A 27 8.38 15.69 13.36
C GLN A 27 7.49 15.26 14.56
N ASN A 28 6.18 15.11 14.34
CA ASN A 28 5.26 14.64 15.37
C ASN A 28 5.57 13.19 15.76
N ARG A 29 5.34 12.85 17.04
CA ARG A 29 5.16 11.43 17.40
C ARG A 29 3.93 10.93 16.67
N LYS A 30 4.07 9.81 15.97
CA LYS A 30 2.99 9.30 15.14
C LYS A 30 2.89 7.79 15.21
N ASP A 31 1.64 7.34 15.20
CA ASP A 31 1.26 5.97 14.93
C ASP A 31 0.54 5.94 13.57
N ILE A 32 0.85 4.96 12.74
CA ILE A 32 0.33 4.84 11.39
C ILE A 32 -0.35 3.49 11.25
N MET A 33 -1.60 3.50 10.83
CA MET A 33 -2.34 2.32 10.41
C MET A 33 -2.46 2.35 8.89
N PHE A 34 -1.85 1.39 8.21
CA PHE A 34 -1.76 1.34 6.75
C PHE A 34 -2.50 0.10 6.24
N ASN A 35 -3.59 0.33 5.51
CA ASN A 35 -4.53 -0.70 5.08
C ASN A 35 -4.30 -1.08 3.61
N TYR A 36 -3.51 -2.13 3.35
CA TYR A 36 -3.18 -2.55 1.98
C TYR A 36 -4.19 -3.56 1.43
N ILE A 37 -5.19 -3.07 0.69
CA ILE A 37 -6.29 -3.90 0.16
C ILE A 37 -5.87 -4.70 -1.07
N LEU A 38 -5.91 -6.03 -0.98
CA LEU A 38 -5.38 -6.92 -2.02
C LEU A 38 -6.20 -6.94 -3.28
N GLU A 39 -7.52 -6.92 -3.18
CA GLU A 39 -8.38 -6.98 -4.38
C GLU A 39 -8.17 -5.79 -5.31
N ALA A 40 -7.99 -4.58 -4.76
CA ALA A 40 -7.76 -3.37 -5.53
C ALA A 40 -6.44 -3.45 -6.31
N VAL A 41 -5.39 -3.97 -5.67
CA VAL A 41 -4.07 -4.19 -6.27
C VAL A 41 -4.16 -5.26 -7.35
N ARG A 42 -4.71 -6.44 -7.03
CA ARG A 42 -4.79 -7.59 -7.94
C ARG A 42 -5.61 -7.32 -9.19
N ARG A 43 -6.75 -6.63 -9.06
CA ARG A 43 -7.58 -6.22 -10.21
C ARG A 43 -6.77 -5.42 -11.21
N THR A 44 -5.94 -4.53 -10.71
CA THR A 44 -5.15 -3.62 -11.54
C THR A 44 -3.92 -4.29 -12.11
N SER A 45 -3.24 -5.15 -11.34
CA SER A 45 -2.17 -6.01 -11.86
C SER A 45 -2.70 -6.93 -12.98
N GLY A 46 -3.92 -7.44 -12.86
CA GLY A 46 -4.59 -8.20 -13.91
C GLY A 46 -4.80 -7.39 -15.19
N VAL A 47 -5.32 -6.17 -15.05
CA VAL A 47 -5.52 -5.23 -16.17
C VAL A 47 -4.19 -4.81 -16.81
N ALA A 48 -3.15 -4.59 -16.01
CA ALA A 48 -1.81 -4.26 -16.51
C ALA A 48 -1.13 -5.43 -17.24
N ARG A 49 -1.35 -6.68 -16.77
CA ARG A 49 -0.90 -7.89 -17.49
C ARG A 49 -1.61 -8.07 -18.83
N LYS A 50 -2.92 -7.78 -18.89
CA LYS A 50 -3.70 -7.75 -20.13
C LYS A 50 -3.11 -6.76 -21.15
N ALA A 51 -2.72 -5.56 -20.69
CA ALA A 51 -2.03 -4.55 -21.50
C ALA A 51 -0.75 -5.10 -22.17
N ARG A 52 0.10 -5.78 -21.39
CA ARG A 52 1.37 -6.35 -21.87
C ARG A 52 1.18 -7.48 -22.88
N ARG A 53 0.07 -8.23 -22.78
CA ARG A 53 -0.28 -9.28 -23.74
C ARG A 53 -0.83 -8.73 -25.07
N ARG A 54 -0.88 -7.39 -25.23
CA ARG A 54 -1.52 -6.68 -26.36
C ARG A 54 -2.99 -7.03 -26.53
N GLU A 55 -3.61 -7.52 -25.45
CA GLU A 55 -5.05 -7.68 -25.41
C GLU A 55 -5.69 -6.29 -25.31
N GLY A 56 -6.77 -6.06 -26.06
CA GLY A 56 -7.44 -4.77 -26.09
C GLY A 56 -7.90 -4.35 -24.69
N LEU A 57 -7.46 -3.16 -24.25
CA LEU A 57 -7.93 -2.55 -23.01
C LEU A 57 -9.12 -1.64 -23.27
N THR A 58 -10.06 -1.65 -22.34
CA THR A 58 -11.11 -0.63 -22.27
C THR A 58 -10.55 0.68 -21.70
N ILE A 59 -11.23 1.80 -21.96
CA ILE A 59 -10.85 3.12 -21.42
C ILE A 59 -10.83 3.12 -19.87
N LYS A 60 -11.74 2.38 -19.23
CA LYS A 60 -11.76 2.22 -17.77
C LYS A 60 -10.51 1.48 -17.25
N GLU A 61 -10.11 0.45 -17.97
CA GLU A 61 -8.91 -0.35 -17.66
C GLU A 61 -7.63 0.49 -17.79
N ILE A 62 -7.51 1.31 -18.85
CA ILE A 62 -6.38 2.23 -19.05
C ILE A 62 -6.28 3.24 -17.89
N LYS A 63 -7.40 3.92 -17.54
CA LYS A 63 -7.43 4.86 -16.41
C LYS A 63 -7.07 4.20 -15.08
N THR A 64 -7.43 2.93 -14.90
CA THR A 64 -7.11 2.15 -13.70
C THR A 64 -5.60 1.91 -13.59
N ILE A 65 -4.94 1.55 -14.70
CA ILE A 65 -3.47 1.40 -14.75
C ILE A 65 -2.78 2.73 -14.45
N GLU A 66 -3.14 3.81 -15.14
CA GLU A 66 -2.54 5.15 -14.97
C GLU A 66 -2.66 5.64 -13.52
N THR A 67 -3.83 5.43 -12.92
CA THR A 67 -4.09 5.78 -11.53
C THR A 67 -3.14 5.05 -10.58
N LEU A 68 -2.92 3.76 -10.81
CA LEU A 68 -2.07 2.94 -9.94
C LEU A 68 -0.58 3.16 -10.16
N GLN A 69 -0.13 3.40 -11.40
CA GLN A 69 1.24 3.85 -11.67
C GLN A 69 1.53 5.18 -10.95
N ASN A 70 0.60 6.14 -11.02
CA ASN A 70 0.72 7.42 -10.30
C ASN A 70 0.69 7.29 -8.77
N PHE A 71 0.03 6.24 -8.25
CA PHE A 71 -0.15 6.00 -6.83
C PHE A 71 1.05 5.28 -6.20
N ILE A 72 1.47 4.16 -6.80
CA ILE A 72 2.62 3.38 -6.34
C ILE A 72 3.91 4.15 -6.65
N GLY A 73 3.93 4.88 -7.76
CA GLY A 73 5.09 5.57 -8.31
C GLY A 73 5.55 4.89 -9.59
N GLU A 74 5.96 5.67 -10.59
CA GLU A 74 6.41 5.15 -11.89
C GLU A 74 7.62 4.19 -11.75
N ASP A 75 8.40 4.35 -10.67
CA ASP A 75 9.59 3.55 -10.37
C ASP A 75 9.29 2.15 -9.78
N ILE A 76 8.06 1.87 -9.38
CA ILE A 76 7.69 0.58 -8.78
C ILE A 76 7.00 -0.28 -9.85
N ASN A 77 7.76 -1.24 -10.36
CA ASN A 77 7.30 -2.22 -11.35
C ASN A 77 6.33 -3.25 -10.70
N PHE A 78 5.12 -2.83 -10.34
CA PHE A 78 4.15 -3.63 -9.57
C PHE A 78 3.49 -4.76 -10.39
N ILE A 79 3.61 -4.72 -11.72
CA ILE A 79 2.96 -5.65 -12.65
C ILE A 79 3.56 -7.07 -12.52
N ASP A 80 4.85 -7.14 -12.17
CA ASP A 80 5.62 -8.39 -12.01
C ASP A 80 6.00 -8.67 -10.55
N LYS A 81 5.72 -7.75 -9.61
CA LYS A 81 6.01 -7.93 -8.19
C LYS A 81 4.86 -8.61 -7.46
N SER A 82 5.21 -9.45 -6.50
CA SER A 82 4.23 -10.00 -5.55
C SER A 82 3.68 -8.90 -4.64
N ASP A 83 2.47 -9.09 -4.11
CA ASP A 83 1.88 -8.19 -3.09
C ASP A 83 2.87 -7.97 -1.92
N ILE A 84 3.61 -9.02 -1.55
CA ILE A 84 4.64 -9.03 -0.51
C ILE A 84 5.81 -8.10 -0.83
N GLU A 85 6.29 -8.06 -2.07
CA GLU A 85 7.38 -7.17 -2.48
C GLU A 85 6.95 -5.70 -2.41
N THR A 86 5.71 -5.41 -2.82
CA THR A 86 5.16 -4.05 -2.70
C THR A 86 5.04 -3.64 -1.22
N LEU A 87 4.59 -4.54 -0.36
CA LEU A 87 4.53 -4.31 1.09
C LEU A 87 5.90 -4.09 1.71
N LYS A 88 6.94 -4.82 1.28
CA LYS A 88 8.31 -4.62 1.76
C LYS A 88 8.82 -3.20 1.52
N GLU A 89 8.43 -2.57 0.41
CA GLU A 89 8.80 -1.18 0.14
C GLU A 89 8.13 -0.18 1.09
N TYR A 90 6.83 -0.37 1.39
CA TYR A 90 6.15 0.45 2.39
C TYR A 90 6.73 0.24 3.79
N CYS A 91 7.01 -1.01 4.16
CA CYS A 91 7.70 -1.33 5.41
C CYS A 91 9.04 -0.60 5.50
N PHE A 92 9.84 -0.61 4.43
CA PHE A 92 11.12 0.09 4.37
C PHE A 92 10.98 1.59 4.63
N ILE A 93 9.96 2.25 4.03
CA ILE A 93 9.68 3.67 4.28
C ILE A 93 9.45 3.92 5.77
N PHE A 94 8.63 3.10 6.44
CA PHE A 94 8.35 3.27 7.86
C PHE A 94 9.58 2.98 8.74
N THR A 95 10.28 1.88 8.48
CA THR A 95 11.44 1.47 9.29
C THR A 95 12.63 2.41 9.13
N SER A 96 12.80 3.04 7.94
CA SER A 96 13.84 4.06 7.71
C SER A 96 13.72 5.28 8.63
N LYS A 97 12.56 5.46 9.30
CA LYS A 97 12.27 6.56 10.23
C LYS A 97 12.10 6.09 11.67
N ASN A 98 12.71 4.94 11.99
CA ASN A 98 12.69 4.29 13.30
C ASN A 98 11.27 3.95 13.79
N LEU A 99 10.34 3.69 12.87
CA LEU A 99 9.06 3.06 13.22
C LEU A 99 9.23 1.54 13.19
N ARG A 100 8.74 0.87 14.22
CA ARG A 100 8.53 -0.58 14.22
C ARG A 100 7.23 -0.87 13.50
N VAL A 101 7.21 -1.88 12.65
CA VAL A 101 6.04 -2.27 11.86
C VAL A 101 5.61 -3.67 12.27
N VAL A 102 4.32 -3.84 12.55
CA VAL A 102 3.68 -5.15 12.68
C VAL A 102 2.69 -5.31 11.53
N ALA A 103 2.69 -6.47 10.90
CA ALA A 103 1.78 -6.83 9.83
C ALA A 103 0.73 -7.82 10.35
N TYR A 104 -0.51 -7.61 9.96
CA TYR A 104 -1.61 -8.53 10.21
C TYR A 104 -2.24 -8.96 8.90
N ASP A 105 -2.41 -10.26 8.75
CA ASP A 105 -3.13 -10.87 7.63
C ASP A 105 -4.62 -10.85 7.98
N VAL A 106 -5.38 -9.95 7.36
CA VAL A 106 -6.83 -9.91 7.56
C VAL A 106 -7.49 -10.75 6.50
N LYS A 107 -8.07 -11.87 6.94
CA LYS A 107 -8.81 -12.79 6.08
C LYS A 107 -10.23 -12.31 5.84
N TYR A 108 -10.85 -12.84 4.79
CA TYR A 108 -12.29 -12.75 4.67
C TYR A 108 -12.99 -13.48 5.82
N PRO A 109 -14.20 -13.05 6.22
CA PRO A 109 -14.95 -13.74 7.26
C PRO A 109 -15.36 -15.17 6.89
N ASP A 110 -15.53 -15.43 5.58
CA ASP A 110 -16.15 -16.63 5.01
C ASP A 110 -15.18 -17.51 4.20
N ARG A 111 -13.92 -17.13 4.07
CA ARG A 111 -12.89 -17.91 3.35
C ARG A 111 -11.49 -17.68 3.91
N GLU A 112 -10.61 -18.64 3.65
CA GLU A 112 -9.22 -18.62 4.12
C GLU A 112 -8.32 -17.61 3.37
N ASP A 113 -8.83 -16.99 2.29
CA ASP A 113 -8.11 -15.98 1.53
C ASP A 113 -7.87 -14.71 2.36
N ILE A 114 -6.71 -14.09 2.16
CA ILE A 114 -6.38 -12.77 2.72
C ILE A 114 -7.13 -11.70 1.92
N LEU A 115 -7.87 -10.84 2.64
CA LEU A 115 -8.62 -9.69 2.11
C LEU A 115 -7.71 -8.45 2.03
N TYR A 116 -7.00 -8.13 3.11
CA TYR A 116 -6.00 -7.05 3.14
C TYR A 116 -4.88 -7.33 4.12
N TYR A 117 -3.72 -6.72 3.89
CA TYR A 117 -2.64 -6.67 4.87
C TYR A 117 -2.73 -5.35 5.64
N LEU A 118 -2.84 -5.45 6.97
CA LEU A 118 -2.83 -4.28 7.85
C LEU A 118 -1.45 -4.09 8.45
N LEU A 119 -0.79 -2.99 8.12
CA LEU A 119 0.47 -2.61 8.75
C LEU A 119 0.21 -1.58 9.85
N PHE A 120 0.67 -1.85 11.06
CA PHE A 120 0.71 -0.89 12.15
C PHE A 120 2.14 -0.46 12.41
N ALA A 121 2.45 0.82 12.19
CA ALA A 121 3.77 1.40 12.40
C ALA A 121 3.78 2.36 13.59
N THR A 122 4.66 2.13 14.56
CA THR A 122 4.75 2.93 15.80
C THR A 122 6.20 3.07 16.28
N ARG A 123 6.46 4.10 17.09
CA ARG A 123 7.73 4.22 17.83
C ARG A 123 7.75 3.44 19.14
N LYS A 124 6.60 2.94 19.62
CA LYS A 124 6.55 2.19 20.87
C LYS A 124 7.34 0.89 20.75
N MET A 125 8.07 0.53 21.81
CA MET A 125 8.86 -0.69 21.85
C MET A 125 7.98 -1.95 21.90
N SER A 126 6.86 -1.89 22.62
CA SER A 126 5.86 -2.96 22.69
C SER A 126 4.54 -2.48 22.09
N ILE A 127 3.93 -3.37 21.31
CA ILE A 127 2.56 -3.25 20.84
C ILE A 127 1.82 -4.37 21.58
N THR A 128 1.14 -4.02 22.66
CA THR A 128 0.21 -4.90 23.40
C THR A 128 -1.18 -4.73 22.85
#